data_AF-A0A183CZ05-F1
#
_entry.id   AF-A0A183CZ05-F1
#
_cell.length_a   1.000
_cell.length_b   1.000
_cell.length_c   1.000
_cell.angle_alpha   90.00
_cell.angle_beta   90.00
_cell.angle_gamma   90.00
#
_symmetry.space_group_name_H-M   'P 1'
#
loop_
_entity.id
_entity.type
_entity.pdbx_description
1 polymer ?
#
loop_
_entity_poly.entity_id
_entity_poly.type
_entity_poly.pdbx_seq_one_letter_code
_entity_poly.pdbx_strand_id
1 'polypeptide(L)'
;MHFSIFKNVGAVWGRAWEENGKVRALCINRHSVKILDKGFRLLLYRGTPDTNGYKFAWVRVKDVDRGTILFTGPNMHAPAVFSEDGQFEYLGDADISRWQMEFVKYGSDEPHTVANYGATRYFDDDVYVLTKQRCHCQC
;
A
#
# COMPACT_ATOMS: atom_id res chain seq x y z
N MET A 1 -23.15 16.73 17.55
CA MET A 1 -22.62 15.55 16.82
C MET A 1 -21.82 16.07 15.64
N HIS A 2 -20.49 16.16 15.76
CA HIS A 2 -19.63 16.77 14.75
C HIS A 2 -19.23 15.69 13.73
N PHE A 3 -19.90 15.69 12.58
CA PHE A 3 -19.49 14.87 11.44
C PHE A 3 -18.33 15.58 10.73
N SER A 4 -17.10 15.16 11.02
CA SER A 4 -15.96 15.51 10.19
C SER A 4 -16.06 14.70 8.89
N ILE A 5 -16.72 15.26 7.89
CA ILE A 5 -16.64 14.76 6.52
C ILE A 5 -15.18 14.92 6.10
N PHE A 6 -14.50 13.83 5.74
CA PHE A 6 -13.18 13.86 5.09
C PHE A 6 -13.31 14.48 3.68
N LYS A 7 -13.60 15.79 3.60
CA LYS A 7 -13.53 16.56 2.37
C LYS A 7 -12.04 16.79 2.07
N ASN A 8 -11.55 16.23 0.97
CA ASN A 8 -10.17 16.30 0.47
C ASN A 8 -9.11 15.52 1.23
N VAL A 9 -9.36 14.24 1.51
CA VAL A 9 -8.28 13.28 1.71
C VAL A 9 -8.35 12.30 0.54
N GLY A 10 -7.31 12.27 -0.29
CA GLY A 10 -7.18 11.24 -1.33
C GLY A 10 -7.30 9.86 -0.70
N ALA A 11 -7.77 8.86 -1.45
CA ALA A 11 -7.75 7.50 -0.94
C ALA A 11 -6.30 7.10 -0.61
N VAL A 12 -6.07 6.69 0.64
CA VAL A 12 -4.77 6.22 1.13
C VAL A 12 -4.86 4.74 1.48
N TRP A 13 -3.76 4.04 1.29
CA TRP A 13 -3.59 2.66 1.73
C TRP A 13 -3.02 2.60 3.14
N GLY A 14 -3.04 1.39 3.70
CA GLY A 14 -2.60 1.13 5.05
C GLY A 14 -2.62 -0.36 5.33
N ARG A 15 -2.41 -0.71 6.59
CA ARG A 15 -2.48 -2.10 7.07
C ARG A 15 -3.67 -2.30 7.98
N ALA A 16 -4.18 -3.52 8.00
CA ALA A 16 -5.17 -3.95 8.98
C ALA A 16 -4.68 -5.21 9.68
N TRP A 17 -5.04 -5.35 10.96
CA TRP A 17 -4.72 -6.51 11.77
C TRP A 17 -5.90 -6.85 12.68
N GLU A 18 -5.89 -8.07 13.17
CA GLU A 18 -6.84 -8.56 14.16
C GLU A 18 -6.24 -8.36 15.56
N GLU A 19 -7.03 -7.80 16.47
CA GLU A 19 -6.70 -7.66 17.88
C GLU A 19 -7.96 -7.86 18.73
N ASN A 20 -7.97 -8.91 19.56
CA ASN A 20 -9.04 -9.22 20.52
C ASN A 20 -10.44 -9.39 19.89
N GLY A 21 -10.54 -10.15 18.80
CA GLY A 21 -11.75 -10.40 18.02
C GLY A 21 -12.18 -9.24 17.12
N LYS A 22 -11.36 -8.20 16.96
CA LYS A 22 -11.71 -6.99 16.20
C LYS A 22 -10.64 -6.67 15.17
N VAL A 23 -11.07 -6.32 13.96
CA VAL A 23 -10.16 -5.80 12.93
C VAL A 23 -9.93 -4.32 13.18
N ARG A 24 -8.67 -3.93 13.31
CA ARG A 24 -8.23 -2.53 13.36
C ARG A 24 -7.45 -2.23 12.10
N ALA A 25 -7.39 -0.96 11.74
CA ALA A 25 -6.57 -0.49 10.62
C ALA A 25 -5.66 0.65 11.06
N LEU A 26 -4.54 0.79 10.35
CA LEU A 26 -3.60 1.87 10.47
C LEU A 26 -3.36 2.44 9.08
N CYS A 27 -3.45 3.75 8.94
CA CYS A 27 -3.03 4.48 7.75
C CYS A 27 -2.26 5.74 8.15
N ILE A 28 -1.53 6.30 7.19
CA ILE A 28 -0.88 7.60 7.34
C ILE A 28 -1.66 8.59 6.50
N ASN A 29 -1.95 9.75 7.08
CA ASN A 29 -2.61 10.84 6.38
C ASN A 29 -1.99 12.15 6.83
N ARG A 30 -1.44 12.92 5.88
CA ARG A 30 -0.74 14.19 6.13
C ARG A 30 0.32 14.04 7.24
N HIS A 31 1.18 13.02 7.12
CA HIS A 31 2.24 12.72 8.09
C HIS A 31 1.74 12.46 9.51
N SER A 32 0.51 11.95 9.66
CA SER A 32 -0.03 11.54 10.95
C SER A 32 -0.54 10.12 10.87
N VAL A 33 -0.05 9.28 11.79
CA VAL A 33 -0.55 7.92 11.95
C VAL A 33 -1.97 7.97 12.51
N LYS A 34 -2.89 7.24 11.87
CA LYS A 34 -4.28 7.09 12.30
C LYS A 34 -4.58 5.62 12.52
N ILE A 35 -5.00 5.29 13.75
CA ILE A 35 -5.57 3.97 14.06
C ILE A 35 -7.09 4.07 13.97
N LEU A 36 -7.68 3.17 13.20
CA LEU A 36 -9.10 3.13 12.89
C LEU A 36 -9.72 1.84 13.43
N ASP A 37 -10.88 1.96 14.07
CA ASP A 37 -11.73 0.86 14.52
C ASP A 37 -12.92 0.60 13.56
N LYS A 38 -13.20 1.55 12.66
CA LYS A 38 -14.23 1.48 11.62
C LYS A 38 -13.93 2.45 10.48
N GLY A 39 -14.71 2.37 9.40
CA GLY A 39 -14.64 3.33 8.29
C GLY A 39 -13.49 3.08 7.30
N PHE A 40 -12.86 1.90 7.36
CA PHE A 40 -11.87 1.44 6.39
C PHE A 40 -12.44 0.31 5.52
N ARG A 41 -11.73 -0.03 4.43
CA ARG A 41 -12.07 -1.15 3.54
C ARG A 41 -10.88 -2.10 3.48
N LEU A 42 -11.17 -3.39 3.32
CA LEU A 42 -10.16 -4.43 3.12
C LEU A 42 -10.16 -4.84 1.65
N LEU A 43 -8.97 -4.94 1.07
CA LEU A 43 -8.80 -5.60 -0.22
C LEU A 43 -8.92 -7.10 0.00
N LEU A 44 -9.88 -7.74 -0.67
CA LEU A 44 -10.09 -9.18 -0.63
C LEU A 44 -9.90 -9.76 -2.03
N TYR A 45 -9.15 -10.85 -2.12
CA TYR A 45 -9.02 -11.64 -3.34
C TYR A 45 -9.74 -12.96 -3.15
N ARG A 46 -10.97 -13.05 -3.68
CA ARG A 46 -11.81 -14.26 -3.61
C ARG A 46 -11.71 -15.02 -4.94
N GLY A 47 -11.71 -16.35 -4.87
CA GLY A 47 -11.54 -17.21 -6.05
C GLY A 47 -10.08 -17.50 -6.38
N THR A 48 -9.81 -17.94 -7.60
CA THR A 48 -8.47 -18.29 -8.09
C THR A 48 -8.08 -17.41 -9.29
N PRO A 49 -6.79 -17.34 -9.65
CA PRO A 49 -6.36 -16.66 -10.87
C PRO A 49 -7.12 -17.09 -12.13
N ASP A 50 -7.45 -18.38 -12.24
CA ASP A 50 -8.19 -18.92 -13.38
C ASP A 50 -9.64 -18.42 -13.43
N THR A 51 -10.33 -18.39 -12.28
CA THR A 51 -11.72 -17.89 -12.23
C THR A 51 -11.81 -16.38 -12.40
N ASN A 52 -10.78 -15.65 -11.98
CA ASN A 52 -10.77 -14.19 -11.99
C ASN A 52 -10.15 -13.61 -13.28
N GLY A 53 -9.35 -14.40 -14.02
CA GLY A 53 -8.57 -13.95 -15.17
C GLY A 53 -7.40 -13.03 -14.83
N TYR A 54 -7.08 -12.89 -13.53
CA TYR A 54 -5.95 -12.10 -13.05
C TYR A 54 -5.50 -12.60 -11.67
N LYS A 55 -4.26 -12.28 -11.30
CA LYS A 55 -3.75 -12.44 -9.93
C LYS A 55 -3.20 -11.11 -9.40
N PHE A 56 -3.14 -11.00 -8.07
CA PHE A 56 -2.31 -9.97 -7.46
C PHE A 56 -0.88 -10.46 -7.25
N ALA A 57 0.09 -9.59 -7.46
CA ALA A 57 1.50 -9.88 -7.19
C ALA A 57 2.20 -8.63 -6.66
N TRP A 58 3.04 -8.81 -5.64
CA TRP A 58 4.00 -7.80 -5.20
C TRP A 58 5.17 -7.79 -6.20
N VAL A 59 5.44 -6.64 -6.81
CA VAL A 59 6.51 -6.47 -7.79
C VAL A 59 7.37 -5.30 -7.36
N ARG A 60 8.70 -5.46 -7.41
CA ARG A 60 9.63 -4.37 -7.12
C ARG A 60 9.37 -3.21 -8.05
N VAL A 61 9.46 -2.00 -7.52
CA VAL A 61 9.17 -0.79 -8.28
C VAL A 61 10.03 -0.71 -9.55
N LYS A 62 11.32 -1.04 -9.50
CA LYS A 62 12.18 -1.00 -10.70
C LYS A 62 11.77 -1.95 -11.83
N ASP A 63 11.06 -3.03 -11.50
CA ASP A 63 10.69 -4.11 -12.43
C ASP A 63 9.21 -4.02 -12.85
N VAL A 64 8.47 -3.03 -12.35
CA VAL A 64 7.01 -2.99 -12.50
C VAL A 64 6.57 -2.43 -13.85
N ASP A 65 5.64 -3.12 -14.51
CA ASP A 65 4.81 -2.48 -15.53
C ASP A 65 3.79 -1.58 -14.84
N ARG A 66 3.98 -0.26 -14.99
CA ARG A 66 3.12 0.77 -14.38
C ARG A 66 1.64 0.61 -14.74
N GLY A 67 1.33 0.05 -15.91
CA GLY A 67 -0.06 -0.21 -16.33
C GLY A 67 -0.77 -1.28 -15.49
N THR A 68 -0.02 -2.05 -14.70
CA THR A 68 -0.56 -3.14 -13.86
C THR A 68 -0.69 -2.75 -12.39
N ILE A 69 -0.18 -1.59 -11.97
CA ILE A 69 -0.20 -1.17 -10.56
C ILE A 69 -1.65 -1.00 -10.09
N LEU A 70 -1.99 -1.59 -8.94
CA LEU A 70 -3.25 -1.33 -8.27
C LEU A 70 -3.15 -0.01 -7.49
N PHE A 71 -3.93 0.99 -7.89
CA PHE A 71 -3.94 2.28 -7.20
C PHE A 71 -5.36 2.81 -7.00
N THR A 72 -5.47 3.84 -6.17
CA THR A 72 -6.71 4.56 -5.90
C THR A 72 -6.52 6.07 -5.97
N GLY A 73 -7.55 6.76 -6.46
CA GLY A 73 -7.58 8.21 -6.51
C GLY A 73 -6.68 8.82 -7.60
N PRO A 74 -6.75 10.15 -7.77
CA PRO A 74 -6.03 10.87 -8.82
C PRO A 74 -4.51 10.93 -8.58
N ASN A 75 -4.06 10.79 -7.33
CA ASN A 75 -2.63 10.84 -6.98
C ASN A 75 -1.91 9.49 -7.17
N MET A 76 -2.64 8.46 -7.64
CA MET A 76 -2.12 7.12 -7.85
C MET A 76 -1.52 6.49 -6.58
N HIS A 77 -2.21 6.66 -5.43
CA HIS A 77 -1.81 5.99 -4.19
C HIS A 77 -1.99 4.48 -4.34
N ALA A 78 -0.94 3.72 -4.05
CA ALA A 78 -0.90 2.26 -4.18
C ALA A 78 -0.49 1.61 -2.86
N PRO A 79 -0.98 0.40 -2.54
CA PRO A 79 -0.46 -0.35 -1.42
C PRO A 79 0.96 -0.81 -1.76
N ALA A 80 1.87 -0.61 -0.82
CA ALA A 80 3.29 -0.87 -1.02
C ALA A 80 3.93 -1.51 0.22
N VAL A 81 4.95 -2.32 -0.01
CA VAL A 81 5.77 -2.97 1.02
C VAL A 81 7.20 -2.48 0.86
N PHE A 82 7.76 -1.88 1.92
CA PHE A 82 9.17 -1.56 2.00
C PHE A 82 9.91 -2.73 2.67
N SER A 83 10.91 -3.28 1.99
CA SER A 83 11.78 -4.35 2.48
C SER A 83 13.09 -3.75 2.99
N GLU A 84 13.20 -3.53 4.29
CA GLU A 84 14.40 -3.00 4.94
C GLU A 84 15.43 -4.13 5.16
N ASP A 85 16.55 -4.05 4.44
CA ASP A 85 17.70 -4.98 4.51
C ASP A 85 17.33 -6.47 4.30
N GLY A 86 16.17 -6.75 3.71
CA GLY A 86 15.62 -8.10 3.54
C GLY A 86 15.24 -8.81 4.85
N GLN A 87 15.22 -8.09 5.97
CA GLN A 87 14.89 -8.62 7.30
C GLN A 87 13.49 -8.21 7.75
N PHE A 88 13.07 -6.99 7.40
CA PHE A 88 11.81 -6.42 7.84
C PHE A 88 10.99 -5.93 6.66
N GLU A 89 9.69 -6.20 6.72
CA GLU A 89 8.73 -5.71 5.74
C GLU A 89 7.68 -4.83 6.41
N TYR A 90 7.44 -3.67 5.80
CA TYR A 90 6.49 -2.69 6.29
C TYR A 90 5.46 -2.36 5.21
N LEU A 91 4.20 -2.72 5.44
CA LEU A 91 3.08 -2.34 4.57
C LEU A 91 2.66 -0.89 4.84
N GLY A 92 2.51 -0.12 3.76
CA GLY A 92 2.14 1.29 3.80
C GLY A 92 1.52 1.77 2.48
N ASP A 93 1.67 3.06 2.24
CA ASP A 93 1.04 3.79 1.14
C ASP A 93 2.11 4.45 0.27
N ALA A 94 2.14 4.09 -1.02
CA ALA A 94 3.04 4.70 -1.99
C ALA A 94 2.30 5.74 -2.84
N ASP A 95 2.84 6.95 -2.90
CA ASP A 95 2.50 7.94 -3.92
C ASP A 95 3.36 7.67 -5.16
N ILE A 96 2.79 6.93 -6.12
CA ILE A 96 3.47 6.53 -7.36
C ILE A 96 3.83 7.74 -8.22
N SER A 97 3.11 8.85 -8.09
CA SER A 97 3.41 10.08 -8.83
C SER A 97 4.69 10.75 -8.32
N ARG A 98 5.00 10.55 -7.03
CA ARG A 98 6.14 11.15 -6.33
C ARG A 98 7.30 10.18 -6.07
N TRP A 99 7.14 8.89 -6.35
CA TRP A 99 8.15 7.85 -6.06
C TRP A 99 8.57 7.84 -4.58
N GLN A 100 7.58 7.92 -3.70
CA GLN A 100 7.76 7.85 -2.26
C GLN A 100 6.70 6.98 -1.62
N MET A 101 7.04 6.37 -0.48
CA MET A 101 6.13 5.57 0.33
C MET A 101 6.19 6.01 1.78
N GLU A 102 5.03 6.13 2.41
CA GLU A 102 4.89 6.31 3.85
C GLU A 102 4.51 4.98 4.52
N PHE A 103 5.15 4.67 5.65
CA PHE A 103 4.91 3.45 6.44
C PHE A 103 5.17 3.67 7.93
N VAL A 104 4.74 2.72 8.76
CA VAL A 104 4.98 2.75 10.22
C VAL A 104 5.76 1.52 10.62
N LYS A 105 6.90 1.68 11.30
CA LYS A 105 7.68 0.55 11.83
C LYS A 105 6.95 -0.12 13.00
N TYR A 106 7.25 -1.38 13.27
CA TYR A 106 6.69 -2.08 14.43
C TYR A 106 7.11 -1.36 15.73
N GLY A 107 6.16 -1.15 16.64
CA GLY A 107 6.41 -0.47 17.92
C GLY A 107 6.56 1.04 17.84
N SER A 108 6.41 1.66 16.65
CA SER A 108 6.42 3.11 16.46
C SER A 108 5.01 3.63 16.20
N ASP A 109 4.73 4.85 16.64
CA ASP A 109 3.57 5.67 16.28
C ASP A 109 3.93 6.83 15.34
N GLU A 110 5.16 6.84 14.83
CA GLU A 110 5.67 7.83 13.90
C GLU A 110 5.60 7.33 12.44
N PRO A 111 5.23 8.20 11.49
CA PRO A 111 5.34 7.88 10.08
C PRO A 111 6.81 7.95 9.63
N HIS A 112 7.21 6.98 8.82
CA HIS A 112 8.48 6.97 8.11
C HIS A 112 8.23 7.12 6.62
N THR A 113 9.20 7.69 5.90
CA THR A 113 9.15 7.84 4.44
C THR A 113 10.36 7.20 3.82
N VAL A 114 10.14 6.44 2.75
CA VAL A 114 11.19 5.97 1.84
C VAL A 114 10.99 6.61 0.47
N ALA A 115 12.06 7.15 -0.08
CA ALA A 115 12.11 7.80 -1.39
C ALA A 115 13.52 7.65 -1.99
N ASN A 116 13.67 7.90 -3.28
CA ASN A 116 14.98 8.01 -3.90
C ASN A 116 15.67 9.32 -3.47
N TYR A 117 16.97 9.27 -3.17
CA TYR A 117 17.74 10.45 -2.75
C TYR A 117 19.13 10.44 -3.37
N GLY A 118 19.46 11.51 -4.11
CA GLY A 118 20.74 11.62 -4.81
C GLY A 118 20.93 10.46 -5.80
N ALA A 119 22.02 9.72 -5.65
CA ALA A 119 22.31 8.53 -6.46
C ALA A 119 21.63 7.25 -5.93
N THR A 120 21.06 7.29 -4.72
CA THR A 120 20.51 6.11 -4.06
C THR A 120 19.04 5.92 -4.41
N ARG A 121 18.68 4.71 -4.81
CA ARG A 121 17.36 4.38 -5.37
C ARG A 121 16.52 3.49 -4.45
N TYR A 122 16.45 3.84 -3.16
CA TYR A 122 15.71 3.05 -2.14
C TYR A 122 14.27 2.72 -2.56
N PHE A 123 13.55 3.67 -3.15
CA PHE A 123 12.18 3.42 -3.59
C PHE A 123 12.13 2.45 -4.77
N ASP A 124 13.06 2.56 -5.73
CA ASP A 124 13.07 1.67 -6.90
C ASP A 124 13.50 0.24 -6.52
N ASP A 125 14.49 0.13 -5.63
CA ASP A 125 15.18 -1.13 -5.32
C ASP A 125 14.51 -1.94 -4.20
N ASP A 126 13.95 -1.27 -3.19
CA ASP A 126 13.53 -1.90 -1.94
C ASP A 126 12.01 -1.82 -1.68
N VAL A 127 11.26 -1.11 -2.53
CA VAL A 127 9.79 -1.04 -2.44
C VAL A 127 9.15 -1.97 -3.46
N TYR A 128 8.14 -2.70 -3.00
CA TYR A 128 7.26 -3.52 -3.81
C TYR A 128 5.87 -2.90 -3.83
N VAL A 129 5.26 -2.82 -5.01
CA VAL A 129 3.89 -2.34 -5.19
C VAL A 129 2.99 -3.49 -5.61
N LEU A 130 1.71 -3.43 -5.20
CA LEU A 130 0.76 -4.45 -5.60
C LEU A 130 0.32 -4.24 -7.05
N THR A 131 0.40 -5.30 -7.85
CA THR A 131 0.00 -5.29 -9.25
C THR A 131 -1.16 -6.24 -9.52
N LYS A 132 -2.02 -5.89 -10.47
CA LYS A 132 -3.06 -6.75 -11.05
C LYS A 132 -2.57 -7.30 -12.39
N GLN A 133 -2.07 -8.53 -12.38
CA GLN A 133 -1.50 -9.18 -13.56
C GLN A 133 -2.55 -10.08 -14.22
N ARG A 134 -2.81 -9.90 -15.51
CA ARG A 134 -3.68 -10.81 -16.26
C ARG A 134 -3.04 -12.19 -16.35
N CYS A 135 -3.87 -13.22 -16.20
CA CYS A 135 -3.43 -14.59 -16.43
C CYS A 135 -3.68 -14.93 -17.90
N HIS A 136 -2.63 -15.33 -18.62
CA HIS A 136 -2.78 -15.98 -19.93
C HIS A 136 -3.12 -17.45 -19.70
N CYS A 137 -4.34 -17.71 -19.21
CA CYS A 137 -4.85 -19.08 -19.20
C CYS A 137 -5.15 -19.44 -20.66
N GLN A 138 -4.36 -20.34 -21.25
CA GLN A 138 -4.77 -20.99 -22.50
C GLN A 138 -6.00 -21.83 -22.18
N CYS A 139 -7.14 -21.47 -22.75
CA CYS A 139 -8.35 -22.28 -22.75
C CYS A 139 -8.16 -23.52 -23.61
#